data_AF-A0A6H1FM99-F1
#
_entry.id   AF-A0A6H1FM99-F1
#
_cell.length_a   1.000
_cell.length_b   1.000
_cell.length_c   1.000
_cell.angle_alpha   90.00
_cell.angle_beta   90.00
_cell.angle_gamma   90.00
#
_symmetry.space_group_name_H-M   'P 1'
#
loop_
_entity.id
_entity.type
_entity.pdbx_description
1 polymer ?
#
loop_
_entity_poly.entity_id
_entity_poly.type
_entity_poly.pdbx_seq_one_letter_code
_entity_poly.pdbx_strand_id
1 'polypeptide(L)' 'MKRTVVLGFCLLAGSAFADTGSPQLKAESQSVIRQAGFQCDTVNSVYPAAFGGSLTVSCDSDHKYIIRKKNGQFSVEKE' A
#
# COMPACT_ATOMS: atom_id res chain seq x y z
N MET A 1 -20.42 -21.80 24.14
CA MET A 1 -20.31 -20.41 24.62
C MET A 1 -20.00 -19.53 23.42
N LYS A 2 -20.83 -18.51 23.17
CA LYS A 2 -20.87 -17.69 21.94
C LYS A 2 -19.88 -16.53 22.10
N ARG A 3 -18.82 -16.46 21.29
CA ARG A 3 -17.79 -15.41 21.35
C ARG A 3 -18.22 -14.25 20.45
N THR A 4 -18.81 -13.22 21.05
CA THR A 4 -19.18 -11.98 20.36
C THR A 4 -17.91 -11.17 20.09
N VAL A 5 -17.56 -11.01 18.81
CA VAL A 5 -16.48 -10.14 18.35
C VAL A 5 -17.04 -8.72 18.24
N VAL A 6 -16.55 -7.80 19.07
CA VAL A 6 -16.86 -6.37 18.95
C VAL A 6 -15.80 -5.74 18.06
N LEU A 7 -16.18 -5.42 16.82
CA LEU A 7 -15.38 -4.61 15.90
C LEU A 7 -15.49 -3.14 16.34
N GLY A 8 -14.50 -2.66 17.10
CA GLY A 8 -14.33 -1.25 17.44
C GLY A 8 -13.72 -0.49 16.26
N PHE A 9 -14.57 0.19 15.50
CA PHE A 9 -14.21 1.08 14.40
C PHE A 9 -13.69 2.41 14.96
N CYS A 10 -12.39 2.49 15.25
CA CYS A 10 -11.72 3.76 15.54
C CYS A 10 -11.20 4.39 14.25
N LEU A 11 -11.96 5.35 13.73
CA LEU A 11 -11.53 6.28 12.69
C LEU A 11 -10.44 7.21 13.25
N LEU A 12 -9.18 6.86 13.03
CA LEU A 12 -8.09 7.83 13.08
C LEU A 12 -8.02 8.49 11.70
N ALA A 13 -8.46 9.75 11.63
CA ALA A 13 -8.30 10.61 10.48
C ALA A 13 -6.78 10.84 10.26
N GLY A 14 -6.19 10.02 9.41
CA GLY A 14 -4.82 10.15 8.96
C GLY A 14 -4.65 11.42 8.14
N SER A 15 -3.63 12.18 8.49
CA SER A 15 -3.09 13.31 7.73
C SER A 15 -3.05 12.96 6.25
N ALA A 16 -3.86 13.64 5.43
CA ALA A 16 -3.91 13.46 3.99
C ALA A 16 -2.64 14.02 3.34
N PHE A 17 -1.60 13.20 3.44
CA PHE A 17 -0.45 13.18 2.60
C PHE A 17 -0.93 13.16 1.15
N ALA A 18 -0.58 14.16 0.34
CA ALA A 18 -1.11 14.38 -1.00
C ALA A 18 -1.10 13.06 -1.79
N ASP A 19 -2.28 12.46 -1.89
CA ASP A 19 -2.44 11.13 -2.42
C ASP A 19 -2.43 11.21 -3.93
N THR A 20 -1.24 11.10 -4.50
CA THR A 20 -1.04 11.07 -5.95
C THR A 20 -1.44 9.73 -6.56
N GLY A 21 -1.83 8.74 -5.75
CA GLY A 21 -2.34 7.46 -6.21
C GLY A 21 -3.82 7.58 -6.57
N SER A 22 -4.14 7.55 -7.86
CA SER A 22 -5.52 7.31 -8.28
C SER A 22 -6.05 6.02 -7.61
N PRO A 23 -7.37 5.89 -7.36
CA PRO A 23 -7.95 4.69 -6.76
C PRO A 23 -7.53 3.39 -7.47
N GLN A 24 -7.33 3.47 -8.79
CA GLN A 24 -6.81 2.39 -9.62
C GLN A 24 -5.35 2.06 -9.28
N LEU A 25 -4.46 3.05 -9.23
CA LEU A 25 -3.05 2.84 -8.88
C LEU A 25 -2.88 2.23 -7.49
N LYS A 26 -3.73 2.60 -6.53
CA LYS A 26 -3.74 1.99 -5.20
C LYS A 26 -4.13 0.51 -5.25
N ALA A 27 -5.20 0.17 -5.96
CA ALA A 27 -5.66 -1.21 -6.10
C ALA A 27 -4.62 -2.08 -6.82
N GLU A 28 -4.00 -1.56 -7.88
CA GLU A 28 -2.91 -2.25 -8.57
C GLU A 28 -1.69 -2.45 -7.67
N SER A 29 -1.25 -1.38 -6.99
CA SER A 29 -0.13 -1.43 -6.06
C SER A 29 -0.36 -2.46 -4.95
N GLN A 30 -1.55 -2.47 -4.36
CA GLN A 30 -1.94 -3.45 -3.36
C GLN A 30 -1.85 -4.88 -3.89
N SER A 31 -2.41 -5.12 -5.08
CA SER A 31 -2.38 -6.44 -5.73
C SER A 31 -0.95 -6.92 -5.94
N VAL A 32 -0.08 -6.06 -6.47
CA VAL A 32 1.34 -6.37 -6.72
C VAL A 32 2.07 -6.71 -5.42
N ILE A 33 1.87 -5.93 -4.36
CA ILE A 33 2.50 -6.16 -3.05
C ILE A 33 2.03 -7.49 -2.43
N ARG A 34 0.73 -7.80 -2.53
CA ARG A 34 0.17 -9.06 -2.02
C ARG A 34 0.63 -10.26 -2.84
N GLN A 35 0.74 -10.13 -4.17
CA GLN A 35 1.29 -11.17 -5.05
C GLN A 35 2.76 -11.46 -4.73
N ALA A 36 3.52 -10.45 -4.33
CA ALA A 36 4.89 -10.61 -3.85
C ALA A 36 4.99 -11.25 -2.44
N GLY A 37 3.85 -11.52 -1.78
CA GLY A 37 3.80 -12.21 -0.48
C GLY A 37 3.86 -11.28 0.73
N PHE A 38 3.74 -9.96 0.54
CA PHE A 38 3.73 -8.99 1.63
C PHE A 38 2.31 -8.72 2.15
N GLN A 39 2.22 -8.31 3.42
CA GLN A 39 0.96 -7.88 4.03
C GLN A 39 0.71 -6.41 3.70
N CYS A 40 -0.38 -6.16 2.96
CA CYS A 40 -0.86 -4.85 2.60
C CYS A 40 -2.39 -4.90 2.50
N ASP A 41 -3.06 -4.62 3.61
CA ASP A 41 -4.52 -4.68 3.70
C ASP A 41 -5.15 -3.38 3.22
N THR A 42 -4.58 -2.23 3.64
CA THR A 42 -5.05 -0.91 3.21
C THR A 42 -3.90 -0.06 2.66
N VAL A 43 -4.01 0.37 1.40
CA VAL A 43 -3.07 1.34 0.83
C VAL A 43 -3.46 2.75 1.26
N ASN A 44 -2.63 3.35 2.11
CA ASN A 44 -2.84 4.69 2.63
C ASN A 44 -2.34 5.76 1.68
N SER A 45 -1.19 5.56 1.04
CA SER A 45 -0.65 6.52 0.08
C SER A 45 0.22 5.84 -0.96
N VAL A 46 0.23 6.39 -2.18
CA VAL A 46 1.12 5.97 -3.27
C VAL A 46 1.87 7.19 -3.79
N TYR A 47 3.19 7.06 -3.81
CA TYR A 47 4.12 8.09 -4.24
C TYR A 47 4.98 7.56 -5.37
N PRO A 48 4.91 8.16 -6.57
CA PRO A 48 5.92 7.92 -7.58
C PRO A 48 7.26 8.48 -7.11
N ALA A 49 8.34 7.73 -7.28
CA ALA A 49 9.68 8.24 -7.07
C ALA A 49 9.97 9.36 -8.08
N ALA A 50 10.64 10.42 -7.63
CA ALA A 50 10.99 11.58 -8.47
C ALA A 50 11.80 11.20 -9.72
N PHE A 51 12.53 10.08 -9.66
CA PHE A 51 13.26 9.49 -10.77
C PHE A 51 12.45 8.28 -11.27
N GLY A 52 11.57 8.54 -12.25
CA GLY A 52 10.55 7.61 -12.73
C GLY A 52 11.05 6.18 -12.95
N GLY A 53 10.41 5.22 -12.30
CA GLY A 53 10.78 3.81 -12.36
C GLY A 53 10.40 3.02 -11.09
N SER A 54 10.08 3.72 -10.00
CA SER A 54 9.57 3.10 -8.78
C SER A 54 8.38 3.85 -8.19
N LEU A 55 7.52 3.10 -7.49
CA LEU A 55 6.38 3.59 -6.73
C LEU A 55 6.59 3.19 -5.28
N THR A 56 6.63 4.15 -4.37
CA THR A 56 6.59 3.91 -2.93
C THR A 56 5.14 3.87 -2.49
N VAL A 57 4.75 2.78 -1.85
CA VAL A 57 3.39 2.49 -1.43
C VAL A 57 3.41 2.33 0.07
N SER A 58 2.69 3.19 0.78
CA SER A 58 2.50 3.04 2.21
C SER A 58 1.23 2.23 2.43
N CYS A 59 1.41 1.03 2.98
CA CYS A 59 0.32 0.17 3.43
C CYS A 59 0.21 0.26 4.95
N ASP A 60 -1.03 0.33 5.45
CA ASP A 60 -1.31 0.42 6.87
C ASP A 60 -0.50 1.57 7.52
N SER A 61 -0.22 1.53 8.81
CA SER A 61 0.40 2.68 9.50
C SER A 61 1.93 2.72 9.42
N ASP A 62 2.59 1.59 9.17
CA ASP A 62 4.05 1.47 9.31
C ASP A 62 4.75 0.69 8.19
N HIS A 63 4.00 0.16 7.21
CA HIS A 63 4.59 -0.64 6.15
C HIS A 63 4.75 0.18 4.88
N LYS A 64 5.99 0.29 4.42
CA LYS A 64 6.31 0.96 3.17
C LYS A 64 6.96 -0.04 2.23
N TYR A 65 6.47 -0.05 1.02
CA TYR A 65 6.91 -0.94 -0.04
C TYR A 65 7.30 -0.14 -1.26
N ILE A 66 8.40 -0.53 -1.90
CA ILE A 66 8.88 0.07 -3.13
C ILE A 66 8.61 -0.93 -4.25
N ILE A 67 7.67 -0.60 -5.12
CA ILE A 67 7.40 -1.34 -6.34
C ILE A 67 8.31 -0.78 -7.43
N ARG A 68 9.17 -1.61 -8.01
CA ARG A 68 9.99 -1.25 -9.18
C ARG A 68 9.58 -2.09 -10.37
N LYS A 69 9.56 -1.50 -11.56
CA LYS A 69 9.36 -2.24 -12.81
C LYS A 69 10.70 -2.37 -13.53
N LYS A 70 11.22 -3.59 -13.63
CA LYS A 70 12.47 -3.87 -14.36
C LYS A 70 12.20 -4.99 -15.36
N ASN A 71 12.50 -4.74 -16.64
CA ASN A 71 12.35 -5.72 -17.73
C ASN A 71 10.96 -6.38 -17.81
N GLY A 72 9.90 -5.62 -17.53
CA GLY A 72 8.52 -6.13 -17.56
C GLY A 72 8.10 -6.91 -16.32
N GLN A 73 9.00 -7.15 -15.36
CA GLN A 73 8.69 -7.75 -14.07
C GLN A 73 8.57 -6.67 -12.99
N PHE A 74 7.62 -6.87 -12.08
CA PHE A 74 7.46 -6.03 -10.90
C PHE A 74 8.22 -6.67 -9.74
N SER A 75 9.16 -5.94 -9.16
CA SER A 75 9.82 -6.31 -7.91
C SER A 75 9.28 -5.44 -6.79
N VAL A 76 8.95 -6.06 -5.65
CA VAL A 76 8.50 -5.37 -4.45
C VAL A 76 9.59 -5.49 -3.41
N GLU A 77 10.04 -4.35 -2.89
CA GLU A 77 11.03 -4.26 -1.83
C GLU A 77 10.39 -3.59 -0.62
N LYS A 78 10.83 -3.93 0.59
CA LYS A 78 10.46 -3.17 1.79
C LYS A 78 11.39 -1.96 1.90
N GLU A 79 10.83 -0.77 2.15
CA GLU A 79 11.63 0.45 2.45
C GLU A 79 12.40 0.29 3.77
#